data_AF-A0A532E1P7-F1
#
_entry.id   AF-A0A532E1P7-F1
#
_cell.length_a   1.000
_cell.length_b   1.000
_cell.length_c   1.000
_cell.angle_alpha   90.00
_cell.angle_beta   90.00
_cell.angle_gamma   90.00
#
_symmetry.space_group_name_H-M   'P 1'
#
loop_
_entity.id
_entity.type
_entity.pdbx_description
1 polymer ?
#
loop_
_entity_poly.entity_id
_entity_poly.type
_entity_poly.pdbx_seq_one_letter_code
_entity_poly.pdbx_strand_id
1 'polypeptide(L)'
;MMRTMATPALRIAFLHLAPVPGDLSGNRRMIETAVMRAAQAGANWVLTPELAVCGYSFVDRIGTEWIVPQPDEWMTQMGRLAARLRITLFLSLPEQDLRTKQLHNTLFVIAPDGTLAGAHRKINSLRVGSESWSTPG
;
A
#
# COMPACT_ATOMS: atom_id res chain seq x y z
N MET A 1 -15.97 -35.93 -23.61
CA MET A 1 -16.12 -35.50 -22.21
C MET A 1 -15.76 -34.02 -22.15
N MET A 2 -16.76 -33.14 -22.08
CA MET A 2 -16.55 -31.68 -22.16
C MET A 2 -16.23 -31.17 -20.76
N ARG A 3 -14.97 -30.79 -20.51
CA ARG A 3 -14.59 -30.12 -19.26
C ARG A 3 -15.18 -28.71 -19.29
N THR A 4 -16.18 -28.45 -18.48
CA THR A 4 -16.62 -27.10 -18.16
C THR A 4 -15.43 -26.37 -17.53
N MET A 5 -14.85 -25.39 -18.24
CA MET A 5 -13.82 -24.54 -17.65
C MET A 5 -14.51 -23.66 -16.60
N ALA A 6 -14.34 -24.01 -15.32
CA ALA A 6 -14.76 -23.17 -14.22
C ALA A 6 -14.09 -21.80 -14.38
N THR A 7 -14.87 -20.73 -14.28
CA THR A 7 -14.34 -19.36 -14.25
C THR A 7 -13.32 -19.29 -13.11
N PRO A 8 -12.08 -18.85 -13.36
CA PRO A 8 -11.07 -18.81 -12.31
C PRO A 8 -11.57 -17.93 -11.17
N ALA A 9 -11.66 -18.52 -9.97
CA ALA A 9 -12.12 -17.81 -8.79
C ALA A 9 -11.08 -16.76 -8.39
N LEU A 10 -11.53 -15.51 -8.20
CA LEU A 10 -10.69 -14.44 -7.69
C LEU A 10 -10.50 -14.61 -6.18
N ARG A 11 -9.26 -14.86 -5.75
CA ARG A 11 -8.88 -14.91 -4.34
C ARG A 11 -8.29 -13.58 -3.89
N ILE A 12 -8.86 -13.03 -2.83
CA ILE A 12 -8.47 -11.74 -2.26
C ILE A 12 -7.94 -11.97 -0.85
N ALA A 13 -6.79 -11.39 -0.53
CA ALA A 13 -6.20 -11.40 0.80
C ALA A 13 -6.21 -10.00 1.41
N PHE A 14 -6.83 -9.88 2.58
CA PHE A 14 -6.79 -8.68 3.41
C PHE A 14 -5.72 -8.89 4.48
N LEU A 15 -4.63 -8.13 4.40
CA LEU A 15 -3.57 -8.22 5.39
C LEU A 15 -4.04 -7.53 6.67
N HIS A 16 -3.94 -8.21 7.81
CA HIS A 16 -4.16 -7.64 9.13
C HIS A 16 -2.81 -7.52 9.82
N LEU A 17 -2.28 -6.30 9.86
CA LEU A 17 -0.91 -6.02 10.30
C LEU A 17 -0.92 -5.10 11.52
N ALA A 18 0.10 -5.21 12.36
CA ALA A 18 0.31 -4.36 13.53
C ALA A 18 1.56 -3.48 13.30
N PRO A 19 1.47 -2.43 12.46
CA PRO A 19 2.60 -1.56 12.18
C PRO A 19 3.03 -0.81 13.43
N VAL A 20 4.34 -0.61 13.59
CA VAL A 20 4.93 0.18 14.68
C VAL A 20 5.02 1.64 14.23
N PRO A 21 4.41 2.61 14.94
CA PRO A 21 4.44 4.01 14.55
C PRO A 21 5.87 4.55 14.37
N GLY A 22 6.17 5.02 13.15
CA GLY A 22 7.46 5.59 12.78
C GLY A 22 8.56 4.59 12.39
N ASP A 23 8.37 3.27 12.56
CA ASP A 23 9.35 2.27 12.10
C ASP A 23 9.16 1.92 10.62
N LEU A 24 9.54 2.85 9.74
CA LEU A 24 9.37 2.67 8.30
C LEU A 24 10.02 1.38 7.81
N SER A 25 11.26 1.10 8.23
CA SER A 25 12.00 -0.07 7.76
C SER A 25 11.40 -1.39 8.27
N GLY A 26 10.99 -1.46 9.53
CA GLY A 26 10.35 -2.65 10.09
C GLY A 26 8.99 -2.92 9.47
N ASN A 27 8.17 -1.88 9.31
CA ASN A 27 6.85 -1.99 8.69
C ASN A 27 6.94 -2.40 7.22
N ARG A 28 7.91 -1.86 6.46
CA ARG A 28 8.17 -2.27 5.07
C ARG A 28 8.50 -3.76 4.97
N ARG A 29 9.41 -4.28 5.80
CA ARG A 29 9.74 -5.71 5.86
C ARG A 29 8.53 -6.59 6.26
N MET A 30 7.70 -6.10 7.17
CA MET A 30 6.47 -6.79 7.59
C MET A 30 5.49 -6.90 6.41
N ILE A 31 5.27 -5.80 5.67
CA ILE A 31 4.42 -5.77 4.47
C ILE A 31 4.96 -6.73 3.40
N GLU A 32 6.25 -6.65 3.07
CA GLU A 32 6.88 -7.54 2.08
C GLU A 32 6.66 -9.02 2.43
N THR A 33 6.87 -9.38 3.70
CA THR A 33 6.66 -10.75 4.20
C THR A 33 5.19 -11.17 4.08
N ALA A 34 4.27 -10.31 4.46
CA ALA A 34 2.83 -10.59 4.42
C ALA A 34 2.31 -10.71 2.98
N VAL A 35 2.80 -9.87 2.06
CA VAL A 35 2.50 -9.95 0.63
C VAL A 35 2.98 -11.27 0.03
N MET A 36 4.21 -11.69 0.33
CA MET A 36 4.73 -12.99 -0.13
C MET A 36 3.89 -14.16 0.40
N ARG A 37 3.50 -14.13 1.69
CA ARG A 37 2.65 -15.17 2.28
C ARG A 37 1.25 -15.22 1.64
N ALA A 38 0.64 -14.08 1.37
CA ALA A 38 -0.65 -14.02 0.70
C ALA A 38 -0.59 -14.59 -0.73
N ALA A 39 0.45 -14.26 -1.48
CA ALA A 39 0.69 -14.84 -2.81
C ALA A 39 0.93 -16.35 -2.76
N GLN A 40 1.71 -16.84 -1.78
CA GLN A 40 1.91 -18.28 -1.55
C GLN A 40 0.60 -19.01 -1.23
N ALA A 41 -0.34 -18.35 -0.55
CA ALA A 41 -1.70 -18.85 -0.32
C ALA A 41 -2.62 -18.75 -1.56
N GLY A 42 -2.09 -18.33 -2.72
CA GLY A 42 -2.80 -18.24 -4.00
C GLY A 42 -3.67 -17.00 -4.16
N ALA A 43 -3.42 -15.93 -3.40
CA ALA A 43 -4.13 -14.67 -3.58
C ALA A 43 -3.81 -14.06 -4.96
N ASN A 44 -4.85 -13.58 -5.65
CA ASN A 44 -4.71 -12.75 -6.84
C ASN A 44 -4.55 -11.28 -6.44
N TRP A 45 -5.32 -10.84 -5.45
CA TRP A 45 -5.30 -9.47 -4.92
C TRP A 45 -4.85 -9.49 -3.47
N VAL A 46 -3.96 -8.56 -3.12
CA VAL A 46 -3.46 -8.40 -1.74
C VAL A 46 -3.65 -6.95 -1.34
N LEU A 47 -4.25 -6.71 -0.18
CA LEU A 47 -4.53 -5.37 0.33
C LEU A 47 -3.84 -5.16 1.67
N THR A 48 -3.08 -4.07 1.80
CA THR A 48 -2.57 -3.62 3.10
C THR A 48 -3.64 -2.84 3.88
N PRO A 49 -3.55 -2.77 5.22
CA PRO A 49 -4.26 -1.77 6.00
C PRO A 49 -3.88 -0.34 5.58
N GLU A 50 -4.70 0.62 6.00
CA GLU A 50 -4.39 2.06 5.93
C GLU A 50 -3.08 2.38 6.67
N LEU A 51 -2.23 3.21 6.05
CA LEU A 51 -0.97 3.71 6.62
C LEU A 51 -0.03 2.60 7.13
N ALA A 52 -0.10 1.40 6.57
CA ALA A 52 0.69 0.25 7.04
C ALA A 52 2.21 0.50 7.00
N VAL A 53 2.69 1.40 6.14
CA VAL A 53 4.13 1.72 6.01
C VAL A 53 4.66 2.53 7.20
N CYS A 54 3.86 3.45 7.75
CA CYS A 54 4.30 4.35 8.82
C CYS A 54 3.61 4.10 10.16
N GLY A 55 2.45 3.44 10.17
CA GLY A 55 1.57 3.31 11.33
C GLY A 55 0.84 4.62 11.65
N TYR A 56 -0.29 4.53 12.34
CA TYR A 56 -0.96 5.72 12.86
C TYR A 56 -0.07 6.47 13.85
N SER A 57 -0.24 7.79 13.93
CA SER A 57 0.52 8.68 14.83
C SER A 57 2.04 8.69 14.59
N PHE A 58 2.51 8.35 13.39
CA PHE A 58 3.93 8.43 13.03
C PHE A 58 4.50 9.85 13.11
N VAL A 59 3.67 10.88 12.93
CA VAL A 59 4.10 12.28 12.87
C VAL A 59 4.82 12.69 14.16
N ASP A 60 4.30 12.26 15.32
CA ASP A 60 4.89 12.56 16.63
C ASP A 60 6.26 11.89 16.84
N ARG A 61 6.61 10.90 16.00
CA ARG A 61 7.84 10.11 16.10
C ARG A 61 8.90 10.56 15.10
N ILE A 62 8.52 10.77 13.85
CA ILE A 62 9.46 10.97 12.73
C ILE A 62 9.12 12.19 11.87
N GLY A 63 8.08 12.96 12.22
CA GLY A 63 7.61 14.09 11.43
C GLY A 63 7.09 13.69 10.05
N THR A 64 7.08 14.66 9.12
CA THR A 64 6.55 14.51 7.76
C THR A 64 7.58 14.70 6.65
N GLU A 65 8.80 15.15 6.96
CA GLU A 65 9.84 15.50 5.97
C GLU A 65 10.31 14.31 5.12
N TRP A 66 10.08 13.08 5.58
CA TRP A 66 10.40 11.86 4.85
C TRP A 66 9.36 11.51 3.77
N ILE A 67 8.19 12.17 3.76
CA ILE A 67 7.11 11.87 2.81
C ILE A 67 7.48 12.46 1.45
N VAL A 68 7.65 11.57 0.49
CA VAL A 68 8.09 11.91 -0.87
C VAL A 68 7.02 11.57 -1.91
N PRO A 69 7.14 12.12 -3.12
CA PRO A 69 6.35 11.69 -4.26
C PRO A 69 6.52 10.19 -4.56
N GLN A 70 5.44 9.56 -5.03
CA GLN A 70 5.43 8.16 -5.42
C GLN A 70 5.41 8.00 -6.96
N PRO A 71 5.97 6.91 -7.51
CA PRO A 71 6.67 5.83 -6.79
C PRO A 71 8.08 6.23 -6.34
N ASP A 72 8.42 5.94 -5.08
CA ASP A 72 9.78 5.97 -4.57
C ASP A 72 10.55 4.67 -4.89
N GLU A 73 11.78 4.56 -4.42
CA GLU A 73 12.60 3.35 -4.62
C GLU A 73 11.91 2.10 -4.04
N TRP A 74 11.31 2.21 -2.85
CA TRP A 74 10.69 1.07 -2.19
C TRP A 74 9.39 0.65 -2.88
N MET A 75 8.55 1.60 -3.30
CA MET A 75 7.36 1.30 -4.09
C MET A 75 7.72 0.68 -5.44
N THR A 76 8.82 1.11 -6.06
CA THR A 76 9.35 0.47 -7.27
C THR A 76 9.75 -1.00 -7.01
N GLN A 77 10.35 -1.30 -5.85
CA GLN A 77 10.65 -2.68 -5.43
C GLN A 77 9.36 -3.48 -5.19
N MET A 78 8.34 -2.88 -4.59
CA MET A 78 7.02 -3.50 -4.44
C MET A 78 6.34 -3.79 -5.79
N GLY A 79 6.52 -2.91 -6.78
CA GLY A 79 6.13 -3.14 -8.18
C GLY A 79 6.76 -4.41 -8.76
N ARG A 80 8.09 -4.54 -8.62
CA ARG A 80 8.81 -5.76 -9.06
C ARG A 80 8.35 -7.00 -8.30
N LEU A 81 8.06 -6.87 -7.00
CA LEU A 81 7.54 -7.96 -6.18
C LEU A 81 6.17 -8.42 -6.68
N ALA A 82 5.24 -7.49 -6.92
CA ALA A 82 3.92 -7.76 -7.46
C ALA A 82 4.00 -8.47 -8.82
N ALA A 83 4.88 -8.00 -9.71
CA ALA A 83 5.14 -8.63 -11.00
C ALA A 83 5.63 -10.08 -10.87
N ARG A 84 6.63 -10.31 -10.00
CA ARG A 84 7.19 -11.64 -9.74
C ARG A 84 6.16 -12.60 -9.18
N LEU A 85 5.28 -12.12 -8.32
CA LEU A 85 4.22 -12.91 -7.68
C LEU A 85 2.94 -13.01 -8.54
N ARG A 86 2.84 -12.21 -9.62
CA ARG A 86 1.65 -12.06 -10.48
C ARG A 86 0.37 -11.71 -9.69
N ILE A 87 0.49 -10.76 -8.78
CA ILE A 87 -0.62 -10.27 -7.95
C ILE A 87 -0.93 -8.81 -8.25
N THR A 88 -2.18 -8.41 -8.02
CA THR A 88 -2.52 -7.00 -7.84
C THR A 88 -2.31 -6.63 -6.37
N LEU A 89 -1.55 -5.58 -6.10
CA LEU A 89 -1.26 -5.11 -4.75
C LEU A 89 -1.92 -3.74 -4.52
N PHE A 90 -2.74 -3.65 -3.47
CA PHE A 90 -3.30 -2.42 -2.96
C PHE A 90 -2.46 -1.99 -1.75
N LEU A 91 -1.69 -0.92 -1.93
CA LEU A 91 -0.67 -0.48 -0.99
C LEU A 91 -1.00 0.92 -0.47
N SER A 92 -1.26 1.05 0.83
CA SER A 92 -1.54 2.33 1.47
C SER A 92 -0.29 2.93 2.12
N LEU A 93 0.04 4.17 1.73
CA LEU A 93 1.13 4.96 2.30
C LEU A 93 0.94 6.46 2.02
N PRO A 94 1.60 7.33 2.81
CA PRO A 94 1.67 8.76 2.51
C PRO A 94 2.37 9.06 1.18
N GLU A 95 1.91 10.10 0.48
CA GLU A 95 2.62 10.69 -0.65
C GLU A 95 2.68 12.21 -0.54
N GLN A 96 3.68 12.82 -1.18
CA GLN A 96 3.70 14.26 -1.44
C GLN A 96 3.34 14.53 -2.90
N ASP A 97 2.36 15.39 -3.13
CA ASP A 97 1.98 15.84 -4.46
C ASP A 97 3.09 16.72 -5.07
N LEU A 98 3.59 16.35 -6.26
CA LEU A 98 4.70 17.04 -6.91
C LEU A 98 4.44 18.52 -7.18
N ARG A 99 3.19 18.87 -7.51
CA ARG A 99 2.79 20.20 -7.95
C ARG A 99 2.46 21.10 -6.77
N THR A 100 1.67 20.61 -5.82
CA THR A 100 1.12 21.39 -4.70
C THR A 100 1.93 21.25 -3.42
N LYS A 101 2.83 20.25 -3.34
CA LYS A 101 3.60 19.88 -2.13
C LYS A 101 2.74 19.44 -0.95
N GLN A 102 1.43 19.26 -1.16
CA GLN A 102 0.53 18.75 -0.15
C GLN A 102 0.76 17.26 0.10
N LEU A 103 0.52 16.85 1.33
CA LEU A 103 0.67 15.47 1.76
C LEU A 103 -0.68 14.79 1.73
N HIS A 104 -0.75 13.58 1.19
CA HIS A 104 -1.98 12.82 1.10
C HIS A 104 -1.81 11.44 1.70
N ASN A 105 -2.89 10.94 2.31
CA ASN A 105 -3.04 9.53 2.60
C ASN A 105 -3.61 8.85 1.36
N THR A 106 -2.81 7.98 0.74
CA THR A 106 -3.10 7.44 -0.58
C THR A 106 -3.07 5.92 -0.58
N LEU A 107 -4.04 5.33 -1.25
CA LEU A 107 -4.04 3.93 -1.65
C LEU A 107 -3.58 3.84 -3.10
N PHE A 108 -2.50 3.11 -3.36
CA PHE A 108 -2.03 2.83 -4.71
C PHE A 108 -2.39 1.41 -5.14
N VAL A 109 -2.69 1.24 -6.42
CA VAL A 109 -2.98 -0.07 -7.03
C VAL A 109 -1.86 -0.42 -7.99
N ILE A 110 -1.08 -1.43 -7.65
CA ILE A 110 0.00 -1.97 -8.46
C ILE A 110 -0.52 -3.21 -9.18
N ALA A 111 -0.43 -3.22 -10.51
CA ALA A 111 -0.89 -4.31 -11.36
C ALA A 111 0.03 -5.55 -11.30
N PRO A 112 -0.45 -6.72 -11.77
CA PRO A 112 0.34 -7.96 -11.84
C PRO A 112 1.56 -7.93 -12.75
N ASP A 113 1.74 -6.89 -13.56
CA ASP A 113 2.96 -6.63 -14.34
C ASP A 113 3.93 -5.67 -13.63
N GLY A 114 3.57 -5.21 -12.42
CA GLY A 114 4.34 -4.29 -11.58
C GLY A 114 4.11 -2.81 -11.88
N THR A 115 3.25 -2.47 -12.84
CA THR A 115 2.93 -1.08 -13.18
C THR A 115 1.95 -0.45 -12.19
N LEU A 116 1.98 0.87 -12.06
CA LEU A 116 0.98 1.60 -11.28
C LEU A 116 -0.32 1.72 -12.09
N ALA A 117 -1.36 0.99 -11.70
CA ALA A 117 -2.66 0.99 -12.35
C ALA A 117 -3.56 2.14 -11.90
N GLY A 118 -3.35 2.67 -10.70
CA GLY A 118 -4.12 3.78 -10.18
C GLY A 118 -3.74 4.18 -8.76
N ALA A 119 -4.33 5.29 -8.31
CA ALA A 119 -4.18 5.81 -6.96
C ALA A 119 -5.50 6.46 -6.51
N HIS A 120 -5.77 6.43 -5.21
CA HIS A 120 -6.89 7.11 -4.59
C HIS A 120 -6.43 7.80 -3.31
N ARG A 121 -6.59 9.13 -3.27
CA ARG A 121 -6.35 9.95 -2.09
C ARG A 121 -7.58 9.92 -1.20
N LYS A 122 -7.38 9.97 0.11
CA LYS A 122 -8.46 9.95 1.09
C LYS A 122 -9.23 11.28 1.06
N ILE A 123 -10.50 11.22 0.69
CA ILE A 123 -11.38 12.40 0.66
C ILE A 123 -11.73 12.87 2.09
N ASN A 124 -12.04 11.94 2.99
CA ASN A 124 -12.51 12.25 4.34
C ASN A 124 -11.40 12.07 5.37
N SER A 125 -10.46 13.01 5.42
CA SER A 125 -9.35 12.99 6.38
C SER A 125 -9.74 13.66 7.70
N LEU A 126 -9.34 13.08 8.84
CA LEU A 126 -9.63 13.68 10.15
C LEU A 126 -8.83 14.98 10.33
N ARG A 127 -9.53 16.07 10.65
CA ARG A 127 -8.90 17.39 10.88
C ARG A 127 -8.07 17.46 12.17
N VAL A 128 -8.20 16.47 13.05
CA VAL A 128 -7.52 16.37 14.33
C VAL A 128 -7.05 14.93 14.54
N GLY A 129 -5.97 14.76 15.30
CA GLY A 129 -5.42 13.44 15.63
C GLY A 129 -4.55 12.86 14.53
N SER A 130 -4.59 11.54 14.36
CA SER A 130 -3.59 10.76 13.60
C SER A 130 -3.52 11.04 12.09
N GLU A 131 -4.46 11.80 11.54
CA GLU A 131 -4.55 12.13 10.11
C GLU A 131 -4.47 13.62 9.81
N SER A 132 -4.30 14.48 10.83
CA SER A 132 -4.31 15.94 10.65
C SER A 132 -3.15 16.48 9.80
N TRP A 133 -2.15 15.65 9.52
CA TRP A 133 -1.04 15.93 8.62
C TRP A 133 -1.42 15.82 7.14
N SER A 134 -2.54 15.16 6.82
CA SER A 134 -2.95 14.85 5.45
C SER A 134 -4.01 15.81 4.93
N THR A 135 -3.86 16.24 3.68
CA THR A 135 -4.87 17.01 2.94
C THR A 135 -5.87 16.05 2.29
N PRO A 136 -7.18 16.30 2.40
CA PRO A 136 -8.20 15.68 1.55
C PRO A 136 -7.87 15.73 0.04
N GLY A 137 -8.17 14.67 -0.70
CA GLY A 137 -7.95 14.62 -2.15
C GLY A 137 -8.64 13.47 -2.85
#